data_AF-A0A4W6EWV4-F1
#
_entry.id   AF-A0A4W6EWV4-F1
#
_cell.length_a   1.000
_cell.length_b   1.000
_cell.length_c   1.000
_cell.angle_alpha   90.00
_cell.angle_beta   90.00
_cell.angle_gamma   90.00
#
_symmetry.space_group_name_H-M   'P 1'
#
loop_
_entity.id
_entity.type
_entity.pdbx_description
1 polymer ?
#
loop_
_entity_poly.entity_id
_entity_poly.type
_entity_poly.pdbx_seq_one_letter_code
_entity_poly.pdbx_strand_id
1 'polypeptide(L)'
;SIPPFFTSLPPPSFPSLVEINEDIAPRRYFRSGVEMERMAAVYLEEGSLENAYVLYTKFITLFVEKLPSHRDYQQCSVPEKQLIMKKLQEVAFPRKDELKKRLQEKYSREHTEYLRDRRRFLLLEGERQRVATLRRMQIESEQFRYFEDQLRRQELANRRGEEAEQKLPSANRL
;
A
#
# COMPACT_ATOMS: atom_id res chain seq x y z
N SER A 1 25.59 -3.79 -3.10
CA SER A 1 25.14 -2.45 -2.68
C SER A 1 23.64 -2.51 -2.42
N ILE A 2 23.21 -2.22 -1.18
CA ILE A 2 21.79 -2.20 -0.82
C ILE A 2 21.23 -0.82 -1.25
N PRO A 3 20.10 -0.75 -1.97
CA PRO A 3 19.58 0.52 -2.47
C PRO A 3 19.17 1.47 -1.33
N PRO A 4 19.40 2.79 -1.48
CA PRO A 4 19.28 3.79 -0.40
C PRO A 4 17.86 4.06 0.10
N PHE A 5 16.84 3.38 -0.44
CA PHE A 5 15.44 3.54 -0.01
C PHE A 5 15.05 2.62 1.16
N PHE A 6 15.88 1.63 1.50
CA PHE A 6 15.60 0.68 2.58
C PHE A 6 15.77 1.28 3.99
N THR A 7 16.17 2.55 4.11
CA THR A 7 16.42 3.24 5.38
C THR A 7 15.25 4.09 5.89
N SER A 8 14.16 4.24 5.11
CA SER A 8 13.06 5.16 5.46
C SER A 8 11.72 4.51 5.81
N LEU A 9 11.58 3.19 5.64
CA LEU A 9 10.43 2.49 6.19
C LEU A 9 10.75 2.17 7.66
N PRO A 10 10.00 2.68 8.64
CA PRO A 10 10.14 2.18 10.00
C PRO A 10 9.96 0.65 9.92
N PRO A 11 10.85 -0.14 10.54
CA PRO A 11 10.60 -1.57 10.64
C PRO A 11 9.18 -1.73 11.22
N PRO A 12 8.35 -2.65 10.70
CA PRO A 12 7.02 -2.87 11.26
C PRO A 12 7.17 -3.00 12.77
N SER A 13 6.63 -2.02 13.48
CA SER A 13 6.63 -1.95 14.93
C SER A 13 5.62 -2.96 15.42
N PHE A 14 6.03 -4.24 15.39
CA PHE A 14 5.30 -5.28 16.07
C PHE A 14 5.43 -4.98 17.57
N PRO A 15 4.34 -4.64 18.30
CA PRO A 15 4.42 -4.51 19.73
C PRO A 15 4.58 -5.92 20.30
N SER A 16 5.83 -6.40 20.40
CA SER A 16 6.19 -7.66 21.06
C SER A 16 6.36 -7.43 22.56
N LEU A 17 5.37 -6.79 23.19
CA LEU A 17 5.38 -6.64 24.64
C LEU A 17 4.98 -8.00 25.25
N VAL A 18 5.97 -8.87 25.37
CA VAL A 18 5.86 -10.10 26.13
C VAL A 18 6.13 -9.73 27.58
N GLU A 19 5.08 -9.76 28.40
CA GLU A 19 5.18 -9.62 29.85
C GLU A 19 4.99 -10.98 30.51
N ILE A 20 5.79 -11.25 31.53
CA ILE A 20 5.62 -12.42 32.39
C ILE A 20 4.95 -11.97 33.68
N ASN A 21 3.93 -12.70 34.10
CA ASN A 21 3.35 -12.58 35.42
C ASN A 21 4.17 -13.42 36.41
N GLU A 22 4.73 -12.76 37.44
CA GLU A 22 5.57 -13.37 38.49
C GLU A 22 4.82 -14.25 39.48
N ASP A 23 3.49 -14.17 39.53
CA ASP A 23 2.65 -15.07 40.34
C ASP A 23 2.47 -16.43 39.67
N ILE A 24 2.81 -16.53 38.37
CA ILE A 24 2.72 -17.77 37.60
C ILE A 24 4.07 -18.47 37.62
N ALA A 25 4.10 -19.67 38.21
CA ALA A 25 5.32 -20.47 38.25
C ALA A 25 5.95 -20.68 36.84
N PRO A 26 7.29 -20.56 36.68
CA PRO A 26 8.00 -20.73 35.41
C PRO A 26 7.67 -22.02 34.67
N ARG A 27 7.39 -23.10 35.41
CA ARG A 27 6.95 -24.39 34.86
C ARG A 27 5.73 -24.28 33.95
N ARG A 28 4.77 -23.39 34.27
CA ARG A 28 3.57 -23.20 33.44
C ARG A 28 3.95 -22.62 32.08
N TYR A 29 4.86 -21.64 32.04
CA TYR A 29 5.35 -21.06 30.80
C TYR A 29 6.05 -22.10 29.93
N PHE A 30 6.89 -22.97 30.50
CA PHE A 30 7.52 -24.06 29.73
C PHE A 30 6.50 -25.01 29.08
N ARG A 31 5.43 -25.38 29.80
CA ARG A 31 4.36 -26.21 29.24
C ARG A 31 3.60 -25.49 28.12
N SER A 32 3.24 -24.22 28.33
CA SER A 32 2.60 -23.40 27.30
C SER A 32 3.51 -23.11 26.11
N GLY A 33 4.83 -23.07 26.32
CA GLY A 33 5.82 -22.86 25.29
C GLY A 33 5.84 -23.97 24.24
N VAL A 34 5.61 -25.21 24.65
CA VAL A 34 5.55 -26.35 23.71
C VAL A 34 4.40 -26.15 22.72
N GLU A 35 3.24 -25.73 23.21
CA GLU A 35 2.10 -25.45 22.34
C GLU A 35 2.31 -24.20 21.49
N MET A 36 2.97 -23.17 22.04
CA MET A 36 3.32 -21.96 21.28
C MET A 36 4.24 -22.27 20.09
N GLU A 37 5.23 -23.16 20.28
CA GLU A 37 6.10 -23.61 19.19
C GLU A 37 5.33 -24.42 18.14
N ARG A 38 4.44 -25.30 18.57
CA ARG A 38 3.57 -26.07 17.68
C ARG A 38 2.66 -25.17 16.84
N MET A 39 2.06 -24.16 17.46
CA MET A 39 1.22 -23.17 16.76
C MET A 39 2.02 -22.34 15.76
N ALA A 40 3.28 -22.00 16.07
CA ALA A 40 4.15 -21.31 15.12
C ALA A 40 4.45 -22.18 13.89
N ALA A 41 4.62 -23.49 14.08
CA ALA A 41 4.78 -24.44 12.99
C ALA A 41 3.50 -24.54 12.11
N VAL A 42 2.32 -24.58 12.71
CA VAL A 42 1.04 -24.59 11.97
C VAL A 42 0.88 -23.33 11.12
N TYR A 43 1.15 -22.14 11.67
CA TYR A 43 1.12 -20.91 10.87
C TYR A 43 2.09 -20.93 9.69
N LEU A 44 3.25 -21.58 9.85
CA LEU A 44 4.21 -21.73 8.76
C LEU A 44 3.69 -22.68 7.68
N GLU A 45 3.07 -23.80 8.08
CA GLU A 45 2.46 -24.79 7.18
C GLU A 45 1.27 -24.20 6.39
N GLU A 46 0.47 -23.36 7.04
CA GLU A 46 -0.64 -22.62 6.41
C GLU A 46 -0.16 -21.48 5.48
N GLY A 47 1.14 -21.18 5.46
CA GLY A 47 1.70 -20.07 4.70
C GLY A 47 1.46 -18.69 5.33
N SER A 48 0.99 -18.64 6.57
CA SER A 48 0.78 -17.42 7.37
C SER A 48 2.11 -16.91 7.94
N LEU A 49 3.00 -16.45 7.05
CA LEU A 49 4.39 -16.10 7.37
C LEU A 49 4.50 -15.01 8.45
N GLU A 50 3.62 -14.00 8.41
CA GLU A 50 3.61 -12.89 9.36
C GLU A 50 3.27 -13.36 10.78
N ASN A 51 2.23 -14.18 10.90
CA ASN A 51 1.80 -14.75 12.18
C ASN A 51 2.85 -15.71 12.74
N ALA A 52 3.43 -16.56 11.88
CA ALA A 52 4.54 -17.44 12.28
C ALA A 52 5.73 -16.61 12.79
N TYR A 53 6.11 -15.53 12.09
CA TYR A 53 7.21 -14.67 12.48
C TYR A 53 6.99 -14.00 13.83
N VAL A 54 5.78 -13.46 14.04
CA VAL A 54 5.40 -12.85 15.32
C VAL A 54 5.43 -13.89 16.44
N LEU A 55 4.92 -15.09 16.20
CA LEU A 55 4.85 -16.12 17.23
C LEU A 55 6.23 -16.69 17.59
N TYR A 56 7.11 -16.94 16.62
CA TYR A 56 8.51 -17.30 16.89
C TYR A 56 9.26 -16.19 17.61
N THR A 57 9.01 -14.92 17.28
CA THR A 57 9.62 -13.79 17.98
C THR A 57 9.15 -13.73 19.44
N LYS A 58 7.84 -13.85 19.68
CA LYS A 58 7.27 -13.92 21.04
C LYS A 58 7.84 -15.09 21.84
N PHE A 59 7.96 -16.26 21.21
CA PHE A 59 8.54 -17.45 21.81
C PHE A 59 10.00 -17.21 22.23
N ILE A 60 10.83 -16.68 21.33
CA ILE A 60 12.23 -16.36 21.61
C ILE A 60 12.33 -15.33 22.74
N THR A 61 11.64 -14.20 22.65
CA THR A 61 11.66 -13.15 23.67
C THR A 61 11.20 -13.68 25.03
N LEU A 62 10.14 -14.50 25.07
CA LEU A 62 9.67 -15.09 26.31
C LEU A 62 10.76 -15.92 26.99
N PHE A 63 11.40 -16.84 26.28
CA PHE A 63 12.31 -17.81 26.92
C PHE A 63 13.76 -17.35 27.02
N VAL A 64 14.19 -16.38 26.20
CA VAL A 64 15.56 -15.86 26.19
C VAL A 64 15.69 -14.58 27.01
N GLU A 65 14.66 -13.73 27.02
CA GLU A 65 14.75 -12.42 27.67
C GLU A 65 13.90 -12.35 28.94
N LYS A 66 12.62 -12.75 28.86
CA LYS A 66 11.66 -12.47 29.95
C LYS A 66 11.70 -13.51 31.06
N LEU A 67 11.50 -14.77 30.72
CA LEU A 67 11.40 -15.87 31.68
C LEU A 67 12.66 -16.08 32.53
N PRO A 68 13.89 -15.91 32.00
CA PRO A 68 15.11 -16.01 32.82
C PRO A 68 15.19 -14.99 33.96
N SER A 69 14.50 -13.86 33.85
CA SER A 69 14.43 -12.82 34.90
C SER A 69 13.47 -13.16 36.03
N HIS A 70 12.61 -14.19 35.88
CA HIS A 70 11.66 -14.58 36.90
C HIS A 70 12.36 -15.11 38.16
N ARG A 71 11.93 -14.67 39.36
CA ARG A 71 12.55 -15.04 40.65
C ARG A 71 12.78 -16.56 40.84
N ASP A 72 11.78 -17.35 40.49
CA ASP A 72 11.79 -18.82 40.66
C ASP A 72 12.40 -19.58 39.46
N TYR A 73 12.96 -18.89 38.46
CA TYR A 73 13.44 -19.53 37.22
C TYR A 73 14.60 -20.52 37.46
N GLN A 74 15.57 -20.14 38.30
CA GLN A 74 16.76 -20.95 38.55
C GLN A 74 16.43 -22.25 39.29
N GLN A 75 15.40 -22.22 40.14
CA GLN A 75 14.93 -23.39 40.90
C GLN A 75 14.03 -24.30 40.05
N CYS A 76 13.58 -23.83 38.88
CA CYS A 76 12.74 -24.59 37.98
C CYS A 76 13.57 -25.60 37.16
N SER A 77 13.57 -26.86 37.60
CA SER A 77 14.10 -28.01 36.85
C SER A 77 12.94 -28.86 36.33
N VAL A 78 12.67 -28.77 35.02
CA VAL A 78 11.58 -29.50 34.35
C VAL A 78 12.06 -30.03 32.99
N PRO A 79 11.62 -31.21 32.53
CA PRO A 79 12.07 -31.78 31.26
C PRO A 79 11.72 -30.89 30.07
N GLU A 80 10.59 -30.16 30.14
CA GLU A 80 10.19 -29.20 29.12
C GLU A 80 11.22 -28.09 28.90
N LYS A 81 12.02 -27.72 29.92
CA LYS A 81 13.08 -26.71 29.79
C LYS A 81 14.13 -27.13 28.76
N GLN A 82 14.55 -28.40 28.79
CA GLN A 82 15.52 -28.91 27.82
C GLN A 82 14.93 -28.95 26.41
N LEU A 83 13.67 -29.37 26.28
CA LEU A 83 12.96 -29.39 25.00
C LEU A 83 12.85 -27.98 24.40
N ILE A 84 12.45 -26.99 25.19
CA ILE A 84 12.31 -25.59 24.76
C ILE A 84 13.65 -25.01 24.35
N MET A 85 14.73 -25.26 25.11
CA MET A 85 16.07 -24.80 24.73
C MET A 85 16.53 -25.41 23.41
N LYS A 86 16.28 -26.70 23.20
CA LYS A 86 16.56 -27.37 21.92
C LYS A 86 15.76 -26.73 20.78
N LYS A 87 14.45 -26.51 20.98
CA LYS A 87 13.57 -25.88 19.99
C LYS A 87 13.96 -24.44 19.67
N LEU A 88 14.42 -23.66 20.65
CA LEU A 88 14.93 -22.32 20.40
C LEU A 88 16.09 -22.35 19.40
N GLN A 89 17.08 -23.19 19.66
CA GLN A 89 18.31 -23.29 18.87
C GLN A 89 18.07 -23.91 17.48
N GLU A 90 17.40 -25.06 17.42
CA GLU A 90 17.26 -25.83 16.18
C GLU A 90 16.10 -25.34 15.29
N VAL A 91 15.09 -24.69 15.87
CA VAL A 91 13.85 -24.34 15.16
C VAL A 91 13.60 -22.84 15.19
N ALA A 92 13.36 -22.24 16.36
CA ALA A 92 12.80 -20.90 16.44
C ALA A 92 13.73 -19.84 15.83
N PHE A 93 15.03 -19.85 16.17
CA PHE A 93 15.99 -18.90 15.61
C PHE A 93 16.15 -19.07 14.09
N PRO A 94 16.46 -20.28 13.55
CA PRO A 94 16.54 -20.49 12.10
C PRO A 94 15.25 -20.10 11.36
N ARG A 95 14.08 -20.50 11.89
CA ARG A 95 12.78 -20.19 11.28
C ARG A 95 12.48 -18.70 11.28
N LYS A 96 12.77 -17.99 12.37
CA LYS A 96 12.60 -16.53 12.43
C LYS A 96 13.45 -15.82 11.37
N ASP A 97 14.71 -16.23 11.23
CA ASP A 97 15.62 -15.63 10.26
C ASP A 97 15.22 -15.93 8.81
N GLU A 98 14.77 -17.17 8.54
CA GLU A 98 14.19 -17.55 7.26
C GLU A 98 12.94 -16.72 6.93
N LEU A 99 12.00 -16.62 7.88
CA LEU A 99 10.78 -15.85 7.75
C LEU A 99 11.05 -14.37 7.51
N LYS A 100 12.03 -13.79 8.21
CA LYS A 100 12.46 -12.40 8.00
C LYS A 100 12.88 -12.17 6.55
N LYS A 101 13.69 -13.06 5.97
CA LYS A 101 14.12 -12.98 4.56
C LYS A 101 12.92 -13.07 3.61
N ARG A 102 12.05 -14.08 3.80
CA ARG A 102 10.86 -14.28 2.96
C ARG A 102 9.90 -13.08 3.00
N LEU A 103 9.64 -12.53 4.19
CA LEU A 103 8.79 -11.35 4.35
C LEU A 103 9.42 -10.11 3.71
N GLN A 104 10.72 -9.92 3.89
CA GLN A 104 11.43 -8.81 3.25
C GLN A 104 11.34 -8.89 1.72
N GLU A 105 11.55 -10.07 1.15
CA GLU A 105 11.41 -10.31 -0.30
C GLU A 105 9.98 -10.05 -0.79
N LYS A 106 8.97 -10.59 -0.09
CA LYS A 106 7.54 -10.37 -0.38
C LYS A 106 7.22 -8.87 -0.45
N TYR A 107 7.50 -8.13 0.62
CA TYR A 107 7.16 -6.70 0.66
C TYR A 107 8.01 -5.84 -0.29
N SER A 108 9.26 -6.22 -0.56
CA SER A 108 10.10 -5.52 -1.55
C SER A 108 9.49 -5.64 -2.95
N ARG A 109 9.00 -6.83 -3.29
CA ARG A 109 8.34 -7.09 -4.56
C ARG A 109 7.03 -6.33 -4.66
N GLU A 110 6.14 -6.47 -3.67
CA GLU A 110 4.84 -5.78 -3.63
C GLU A 110 5.01 -4.25 -3.72
N HIS A 111 6.02 -3.70 -3.03
CA HIS A 111 6.31 -2.28 -3.10
C HIS A 111 6.77 -1.84 -4.50
N THR A 112 7.62 -2.64 -5.14
CA THR A 112 8.10 -2.35 -6.50
C THR A 112 6.97 -2.39 -7.53
N GLU A 113 6.07 -3.36 -7.41
CA GLU A 113 4.88 -3.48 -8.25
C GLU A 113 3.93 -2.30 -8.03
N TYR A 114 3.66 -1.94 -6.77
CA TYR A 114 2.86 -0.77 -6.41
C TYR A 114 3.39 0.53 -7.03
N LEU A 115 4.70 0.78 -6.94
CA LEU A 115 5.32 1.98 -7.53
C LEU A 115 5.19 2.03 -9.05
N ARG A 116 5.30 0.87 -9.72
CA ARG A 116 5.13 0.76 -11.17
C ARG A 116 3.69 1.10 -11.58
N ASP A 117 2.71 0.51 -10.89
CA ASP A 117 1.29 0.75 -11.17
C ASP A 117 0.90 2.20 -10.87
N ARG A 118 1.40 2.75 -9.77
CA ARG A 118 1.20 4.16 -9.42
C ARG A 118 1.73 5.09 -10.51
N ARG A 119 2.93 4.82 -11.04
CA ARG A 119 3.51 5.61 -12.13
C ARG A 119 2.67 5.51 -13.41
N ARG A 120 2.23 4.31 -13.76
CA ARG A 120 1.37 4.07 -14.94
C ARG A 120 0.04 4.80 -14.81
N PHE A 121 -0.58 4.75 -13.63
CA PHE A 121 -1.82 5.46 -13.33
C PHE A 121 -1.67 6.98 -13.54
N LEU A 122 -0.62 7.59 -12.95
CA LEU A 122 -0.37 9.03 -13.09
C LEU A 122 -0.14 9.45 -14.55
N LEU A 123 0.55 8.63 -15.35
CA LEU A 123 0.77 8.91 -16.77
C LEU A 123 -0.56 8.89 -17.56
N LEU A 124 -1.39 7.87 -17.32
CA LEU A 124 -2.71 7.74 -17.94
C LEU A 124 -3.65 8.89 -17.55
N GLU A 125 -3.63 9.29 -16.29
CA GLU A 125 -4.42 10.41 -15.80
C GLU A 125 -3.98 11.73 -16.43
N GLY A 126 -2.68 11.99 -16.49
CA GLY A 126 -2.14 13.16 -17.17
C GLY A 126 -2.50 13.22 -18.66
N GLU A 127 -2.44 12.09 -19.36
CA GLU A 127 -2.83 12.02 -20.77
C GLU A 127 -4.33 12.24 -20.96
N ARG A 128 -5.17 11.66 -20.10
CA ARG A 128 -6.63 11.88 -20.11
C ARG A 128 -6.96 13.36 -19.93
N GLN A 129 -6.29 14.05 -19.00
CA GLN A 129 -6.48 15.48 -18.79
C GLN A 129 -6.06 16.29 -20.02
N ARG A 130 -4.90 15.99 -20.62
CA ARG A 130 -4.43 16.65 -21.85
C ARG A 130 -5.42 16.51 -22.99
N VAL A 131 -5.90 15.30 -23.25
CA VAL A 131 -6.89 15.03 -24.31
C VAL A 131 -8.21 15.75 -24.03
N ALA A 132 -8.66 15.78 -22.77
CA ALA A 132 -9.88 16.51 -22.39
C ALA A 132 -9.73 18.02 -22.62
N THR A 133 -8.59 18.61 -22.29
CA THR A 133 -8.29 20.03 -22.53
C THR A 133 -8.28 20.34 -24.02
N LEU A 134 -7.58 19.54 -24.83
CA LEU A 134 -7.53 19.73 -26.28
C LEU A 134 -8.92 19.62 -26.93
N ARG A 135 -9.73 18.65 -26.52
CA ARG A 135 -11.11 18.52 -27.00
C ARG A 135 -11.97 19.73 -26.66
N ARG A 136 -11.84 20.28 -25.46
CA ARG A 136 -12.56 21.51 -25.06
C ARG A 136 -12.17 22.70 -25.94
N MET A 137 -10.86 22.92 -26.11
CA MET A 137 -10.35 23.99 -26.97
C MET A 137 -10.83 23.84 -28.43
N GLN A 138 -10.87 22.61 -28.95
CA GLN A 138 -11.37 22.35 -30.29
C GLN A 138 -12.87 22.68 -30.42
N ILE A 139 -13.70 22.25 -29.47
CA ILE A 139 -15.13 22.56 -29.45
C ILE A 139 -15.35 24.08 -29.37
N GLU A 140 -14.63 24.77 -28.50
CA GLU A 140 -14.72 26.24 -28.37
C GLU A 140 -14.32 26.95 -29.66
N SER A 141 -13.23 26.51 -30.30
CA SER A 141 -12.78 27.06 -31.59
C SER A 141 -13.80 26.83 -32.70
N GLU A 142 -14.38 25.62 -32.79
CA GLU A 142 -15.42 25.29 -33.77
C GLU A 142 -16.70 26.10 -33.55
N GLN A 143 -17.11 26.29 -32.29
CA GLN A 143 -18.25 27.16 -31.94
C GLN A 143 -17.98 28.60 -32.35
N PHE A 144 -16.79 29.14 -32.03
CA PHE A 144 -16.42 30.49 -32.40
C PHE A 144 -16.45 30.70 -33.92
N ARG A 145 -15.84 29.78 -34.69
CA ARG A 145 -15.85 29.81 -36.16
C ARG A 145 -17.26 29.77 -36.72
N TYR A 146 -18.13 28.95 -36.13
CA TYR A 146 -19.54 28.88 -36.53
C TYR A 146 -20.27 30.21 -36.28
N PHE A 147 -20.04 30.86 -35.13
CA PHE A 147 -20.62 32.16 -34.82
C PHE A 147 -20.13 33.27 -35.77
N GLU A 148 -18.83 33.32 -36.08
CA GLU A 148 -18.28 34.29 -37.05
C GLU A 148 -18.91 34.13 -38.45
N ASP A 149 -19.07 32.89 -38.91
CA ASP A 149 -19.69 32.59 -40.21
C ASP A 149 -21.16 33.04 -40.25
N GLN A 150 -21.90 32.85 -39.15
CA GLN A 150 -23.29 33.33 -39.04
C GLN A 150 -23.36 34.87 -39.09
N LEU A 151 -22.51 35.56 -38.33
CA LEU A 151 -22.48 37.02 -38.29
C LEU A 151 -22.15 37.61 -39.67
N ARG A 152 -21.14 37.05 -40.36
CA ARG A 152 -20.76 37.48 -41.71
C ARG A 152 -21.90 37.30 -42.72
N ARG A 153 -22.66 36.20 -42.62
CA ARG A 153 -23.84 35.98 -43.48
C ARG A 153 -24.94 37.00 -43.21
N GLN A 154 -25.17 37.32 -41.94
CA GLN A 154 -26.15 38.32 -41.54
C GLN A 154 -25.77 39.72 -42.05
N GLU A 155 -24.51 40.13 -41.91
CA GLU A 155 -24.01 41.40 -42.45
C GLU A 155 -24.19 41.51 -43.97
N LEU A 156 -23.90 40.42 -44.71
CA LEU A 156 -24.11 40.37 -46.16
C LEU A 156 -25.58 40.38 -46.56
N ALA A 157 -26.47 39.85 -45.72
CA ALA A 157 -27.91 39.93 -45.94
C ALA A 157 -28.42 41.36 -45.71
N ASN A 158 -27.97 42.01 -44.63
CA ASN A 158 -28.33 43.39 -44.31
C ASN A 158 -27.87 44.37 -45.41
N ARG A 159 -26.62 44.29 -45.89
CA ARG A 159 -26.16 45.15 -47.00
C ARG A 159 -26.96 44.94 -48.28
N ARG A 160 -27.31 43.69 -48.62
CA ARG A 160 -28.16 43.41 -49.79
C ARG A 160 -29.58 43.93 -49.61
N GLY A 161 -30.12 43.90 -48.39
CA GLY A 161 -31.40 44.51 -48.05
C GLY A 161 -31.37 46.04 -48.20
N GLU A 162 -30.33 46.69 -47.67
CA GLU A 162 -30.12 48.15 -47.80
C GLU A 162 -29.94 48.58 -49.27
N GLU A 163 -29.16 47.81 -50.05
CA GLU A 163 -28.98 48.05 -51.48
C GLU A 163 -30.28 47.82 -52.28
N ALA A 164 -31.15 46.91 -51.84
CA ALA A 164 -32.46 46.67 -52.46
C ALA A 164 -33.49 47.74 -52.09
N GLU A 165 -33.49 48.23 -50.85
CA GLU A 165 -34.31 49.37 -50.41
C GLU A 165 -33.91 50.67 -51.13
N GLN A 166 -32.61 50.89 -51.35
CA GLN A 166 -32.14 52.05 -52.12
C GLN A 166 -32.43 51.95 -53.63
N LYS A 167 -32.69 50.75 -54.15
CA LYS A 167 -33.02 50.51 -55.57
C LYS A 167 -34.52 50.42 -55.86
N LEU A 168 -35.39 50.47 -54.85
CA LEU A 168 -36.82 50.64 -55.06
C LEU A 168 -37.09 52.11 -55.44
N PRO A 169 -37.48 52.40 -56.70
CA PRO A 169 -37.74 53.77 -57.10
C PRO A 169 -38.97 54.29 -56.36
N SER A 170 -38.95 55.57 -56.04
CA SER A 170 -40.06 56.40 -55.59
C SER A 170 -41.19 56.44 -56.64
N ALA A 171 -41.81 55.30 -56.95
CA ALA A 171 -42.97 55.19 -57.82
C ALA A 171 -44.22 54.96 -56.96
N ASN A 172 -44.55 55.96 -56.14
CA ASN A 172 -45.91 56.28 -55.73
C ASN A 172 -45.88 57.50 -54.82
N ARG A 173 -46.03 58.68 -55.43
CA ARG A 173 -46.71 59.80 -54.80
C ARG A 173 -47.44 60.56 -55.90
N LEU A 174 -48.77 60.51 -55.79
CA LEU A 174 -49.75 61.28 -56.54
C LEU A 174 -49.44 62.78 -56.50
#